data_AF-A0A154VXR2-F1
#
_entry.id   AF-A0A154VXR2-F1
#
_cell.length_a   1.000
_cell.length_b   1.000
_cell.length_c   1.000
_cell.angle_alpha   90.00
_cell.angle_beta   90.00
_cell.angle_gamma   90.00
#
_symmetry.space_group_name_H-M   'P 1'
#
loop_
_entity.id
_entity.type
_entity.pdbx_description
1 polymer ?
#
loop_
_entity_poly.entity_id
_entity_poly.type
_entity_poly.pdbx_seq_one_letter_code
_entity_poly.pdbx_strand_id
1 'polypeptide(L)'
;MRITSKAGLALLLAGSTILAGCTGPGATRIMRGGGSYPAEFARDYLQYAGREGPVLLQVQGDAFGKPPAETAPRLAEMTTGAVFGLPIAFTANREAVSEPNWRVIFVFDNAAGASDDALCEGLAPQEMSDQTDNVIAAFCFRDRSYGYVRGYARSFGGLDDPALRDYARQIVREMFPPDREEELRSFDD
;
A
#
# COMPACT_ATOMS: atom_id res chain seq x y z
N MET A 1 -70.20 -44.04 2.56
CA MET A 1 -69.24 -44.92 3.25
C MET A 1 -68.08 -45.26 2.31
N ARG A 2 -66.99 -44.48 2.36
CA ARG A 2 -65.61 -44.85 2.00
C ARG A 2 -64.71 -43.99 2.91
N ILE A 3 -63.77 -44.66 3.56
CA ILE A 3 -62.96 -44.21 4.70
C ILE A 3 -61.57 -43.79 4.18
N THR A 4 -60.85 -42.99 4.97
CA THR A 4 -59.37 -42.84 5.06
C THR A 4 -58.71 -41.85 4.08
N SER A 5 -57.63 -41.11 4.41
CA SER A 5 -56.95 -40.74 5.66
C SER A 5 -55.77 -39.80 5.32
N LYS A 6 -55.49 -38.86 6.24
CA LYS A 6 -54.17 -38.38 6.72
C LYS A 6 -53.23 -37.51 5.85
N ALA A 7 -52.49 -36.70 6.63
CA ALA A 7 -51.21 -36.03 6.38
C ALA A 7 -51.30 -34.74 5.55
N GLY A 8 -51.02 -33.53 6.06
CA GLY A 8 -50.10 -33.16 7.14
C GLY A 8 -48.68 -33.07 6.58
N LEU A 9 -48.25 -31.87 6.15
CA LEU A 9 -46.84 -31.48 6.12
C LEU A 9 -46.73 -29.94 6.02
N ALA A 10 -46.45 -29.32 7.16
CA ALA A 10 -45.70 -28.07 7.22
C ALA A 10 -44.22 -28.43 7.11
N LEU A 11 -43.42 -27.61 6.40
CA LEU A 11 -41.94 -27.47 6.40
C LEU A 11 -41.56 -26.83 5.04
N LEU A 12 -40.58 -25.95 4.84
CA LEU A 12 -39.64 -25.19 5.65
C LEU A 12 -38.94 -24.23 4.64
N LEU A 13 -38.27 -23.21 5.16
CA LEU A 13 -37.55 -22.13 4.48
C LEU A 13 -36.63 -22.57 3.31
N ALA A 14 -36.57 -21.75 2.27
CA ALA A 14 -35.40 -21.61 1.40
C ALA A 14 -35.10 -20.12 1.17
N GLY A 15 -34.58 -19.46 2.21
CA GLY A 15 -33.93 -18.16 2.09
C GLY A 15 -32.56 -18.36 1.45
N SER A 16 -32.47 -18.09 0.15
CA SER A 16 -31.20 -18.08 -0.58
C SER A 16 -30.44 -16.79 -0.28
N THR A 17 -29.70 -16.77 0.83
CA THR A 17 -28.59 -15.83 1.02
C THR A 17 -27.54 -16.12 -0.04
N ILE A 18 -27.50 -15.30 -1.09
CA ILE A 18 -26.37 -15.23 -2.01
C ILE A 18 -25.21 -14.67 -1.19
N LEU A 19 -24.39 -15.56 -0.60
CA LEU A 19 -23.03 -15.20 -0.27
C LEU A 19 -22.31 -14.98 -1.60
N ALA A 20 -22.34 -13.74 -2.10
CA ALA A 20 -21.36 -13.31 -3.08
C ALA A 20 -20.00 -13.40 -2.39
N GLY A 21 -19.27 -14.49 -2.68
CA GLY A 21 -17.93 -14.70 -2.18
C GLY A 21 -17.04 -13.53 -2.60
N CYS A 22 -16.55 -12.80 -1.61
CA CYS A 22 -15.45 -11.84 -1.76
C CYS A 22 -14.15 -12.60 -2.06
N THR A 23 -14.03 -13.14 -3.27
CA THR A 23 -12.76 -13.58 -3.83
C THR A 23 -12.64 -12.96 -5.21
N GLY A 24 -12.34 -11.66 -5.25
CA GLY A 24 -11.74 -11.08 -6.44
C GLY A 24 -10.46 -11.86 -6.77
N PRO A 25 -10.07 -11.97 -8.06
CA PRO A 25 -8.92 -12.75 -8.48
C PRO A 25 -7.71 -12.39 -7.61
N GLY A 26 -7.23 -13.38 -6.85
CA GLY A 26 -6.15 -13.23 -5.90
C GLY A 26 -4.87 -12.85 -6.63
N ALA A 27 -4.57 -11.55 -6.66
CA ALA A 27 -3.23 -11.09 -6.92
C ALA A 27 -2.37 -11.60 -5.76
N THR A 28 -1.47 -12.54 -6.03
CA THR A 28 -0.44 -12.93 -5.08
C THR A 28 0.44 -11.71 -4.84
N ARG A 29 0.32 -11.12 -3.65
CA ARG A 29 1.14 -10.00 -3.21
C ARG A 29 2.17 -10.54 -2.23
N ILE A 30 3.43 -10.44 -2.58
CA ILE A 30 4.53 -10.81 -1.69
C ILE A 30 5.22 -9.53 -1.30
N MET A 31 5.16 -9.18 -0.01
CA MET A 31 5.85 -8.03 0.56
C MET A 31 6.97 -8.50 1.47
N ARG A 32 8.12 -7.82 1.40
CA ARG A 32 9.18 -7.92 2.39
C ARG A 32 9.56 -6.50 2.80
N GLY A 33 9.22 -6.14 4.03
CA GLY A 33 9.72 -4.94 4.69
C GLY A 33 11.12 -5.15 5.25
N GLY A 34 11.86 -4.06 5.40
CA GLY A 34 13.15 -4.01 6.08
C GLY A 34 13.58 -2.57 6.34
N GLY A 35 14.65 -2.40 7.08
CA GLY A 35 15.21 -1.08 7.34
C GLY A 35 16.47 -1.16 8.18
N SER A 36 17.30 -0.12 8.09
CA SER A 36 18.46 0.07 8.97
C SER A 36 18.05 0.38 10.41
N TYR A 37 16.80 0.79 10.60
CA TYR A 37 16.22 1.18 11.89
C TYR A 37 15.03 0.28 12.23
N PRO A 38 14.72 0.09 13.52
CA PRO A 38 13.48 -0.56 13.95
C PRO A 38 12.25 0.17 13.40
N ALA A 39 11.17 -0.57 13.15
CA ALA A 39 9.99 -0.06 12.46
C ALA A 39 9.28 1.08 13.23
N GLU A 40 9.31 1.02 14.56
CA GLU A 40 8.81 2.07 15.45
C GLU A 40 9.45 3.44 15.18
N PHE A 41 10.75 3.49 14.85
CA PHE A 41 11.43 4.74 14.52
C PHE A 41 10.92 5.31 13.20
N ALA A 42 10.70 4.48 12.17
CA ALA A 42 10.19 4.95 10.89
C ALA A 42 8.80 5.61 11.05
N ARG A 43 7.96 5.08 11.93
CA ARG A 43 6.64 5.62 12.26
C ARG A 43 6.72 6.95 13.00
N ASP A 44 7.58 7.07 14.02
CA ASP A 44 7.82 8.32 14.75
C ASP A 44 8.31 9.45 13.82
N TYR A 45 9.25 9.12 12.93
CA TYR A 45 9.76 10.08 11.96
C TYR A 45 8.73 10.44 10.88
N LEU A 46 7.86 9.52 10.49
CA LEU A 46 6.75 9.83 9.60
C LEU A 46 5.76 10.79 10.27
N GLN A 47 5.44 10.57 11.54
CA GLN A 47 4.59 11.48 12.32
C GLN A 47 5.24 12.86 12.42
N TYR A 48 6.54 12.93 12.68
CA TYR A 48 7.30 14.18 12.65
C TYR A 48 7.19 14.88 11.28
N ALA A 49 7.42 14.16 10.19
CA ALA A 49 7.40 14.71 8.83
C ALA A 49 6.01 15.20 8.41
N GLY A 50 4.95 14.52 8.87
CA GLY A 50 3.56 14.83 8.54
C GLY A 50 2.84 15.78 9.51
N ARG A 51 3.51 16.29 10.56
CA ARG A 51 2.81 17.05 11.63
C ARG A 51 2.27 18.40 11.17
N GLU A 52 2.95 19.04 10.22
CA GLU A 52 2.71 20.42 9.77
C GLU A 52 2.25 20.47 8.30
N GLY A 53 2.00 19.32 7.67
CA GLY A 53 1.65 19.25 6.26
C GLY A 53 1.78 17.83 5.69
N PRO A 54 1.50 17.66 4.39
CA PRO A 54 1.67 16.37 3.73
C PRO A 54 3.16 15.98 3.62
N VAL A 55 3.42 14.68 3.60
CA VAL A 55 4.75 14.12 3.35
C VAL A 55 4.97 14.00 1.85
N LEU A 56 6.19 14.32 1.39
CA LEU A 56 6.54 14.22 -0.02
C LEU A 56 6.52 12.75 -0.48
N LEU A 57 5.80 12.47 -1.55
CA LEU A 57 5.83 11.20 -2.28
C LEU A 57 6.39 11.43 -3.67
N GLN A 58 7.33 10.59 -4.07
CA GLN A 58 7.97 10.63 -5.37
C GLN A 58 7.85 9.28 -6.06
N VAL A 59 7.88 9.32 -7.40
CA VAL A 59 8.08 8.15 -8.24
C VAL A 59 9.36 8.36 -9.02
N GLN A 60 10.22 7.34 -9.06
CA GLN A 60 11.41 7.32 -9.90
C GLN A 60 11.17 6.39 -11.08
N GLY A 61 11.48 6.88 -12.28
CA GLY A 61 11.23 6.18 -13.54
C GLY A 61 9.76 6.20 -13.95
N ASP A 62 9.52 5.77 -15.18
CA ASP A 62 8.16 5.61 -15.69
C ASP A 62 7.51 4.39 -15.02
N ALA A 63 6.21 4.50 -14.72
CA ALA A 63 5.41 3.42 -14.15
C ALA A 63 4.09 3.33 -14.91
N PHE A 64 3.64 2.12 -15.23
CA PHE A 64 2.39 1.92 -15.99
C PHE A 64 2.36 2.64 -17.34
N GLY A 65 3.53 2.79 -17.99
CA GLY A 65 3.69 3.55 -19.24
C GLY A 65 3.48 5.06 -19.09
N LYS A 66 3.58 5.59 -17.87
CA LYS A 66 3.36 7.00 -17.54
C LYS A 66 4.57 7.61 -16.82
N PRO A 67 4.88 8.90 -17.07
CA PRO A 67 5.99 9.58 -16.42
C PRO A 67 5.70 9.87 -14.94
N PRO A 68 6.74 10.09 -14.10
CA PRO A 68 6.62 10.45 -12.69
C PRO A 68 5.62 11.58 -12.37
N ALA A 69 5.56 12.59 -13.26
CA ALA A 69 4.67 13.74 -13.09
C ALA A 69 3.17 13.37 -13.12
N GLU A 70 2.81 12.27 -13.77
CA GLU A 70 1.43 11.74 -13.80
C GLU A 70 1.19 10.71 -12.69
N THR A 71 2.19 9.88 -12.40
CA THR A 71 2.05 8.74 -11.47
C THR A 71 2.13 9.15 -10.00
N ALA A 72 3.04 10.06 -9.64
CA ALA A 72 3.27 10.46 -8.25
C ALA A 72 2.06 11.14 -7.59
N PRO A 73 1.35 12.09 -8.23
CA PRO A 73 0.14 12.68 -7.63
C PRO A 73 -0.95 11.63 -7.35
N ARG A 74 -1.10 10.66 -8.26
CA ARG A 74 -2.11 9.60 -8.12
C ARG A 74 -1.76 8.64 -6.98
N LEU A 75 -0.50 8.25 -6.85
CA LEU A 75 -0.06 7.43 -5.72
C LEU A 75 -0.18 8.17 -4.39
N ALA A 76 0.14 9.46 -4.33
CA ALA A 76 -0.03 10.28 -3.14
C ALA A 76 -1.50 10.34 -2.67
N GLU A 77 -2.44 10.47 -3.60
CA GLU A 77 -3.87 10.40 -3.30
C GLU A 77 -4.26 9.02 -2.75
N MET A 78 -3.80 7.93 -3.40
CA MET A 78 -4.13 6.56 -2.99
C MET A 78 -3.62 6.22 -1.58
N THR A 79 -2.40 6.67 -1.25
CA THR A 79 -1.72 6.32 0.00
C THR A 79 -2.07 7.24 1.17
N THR A 80 -2.71 8.38 0.92
CA THR A 80 -3.17 9.28 1.99
C THR A 80 -4.13 8.55 2.95
N GLY A 81 -3.89 8.70 4.25
CA GLY A 81 -4.63 8.00 5.30
C GLY A 81 -4.49 6.47 5.26
N ALA A 82 -3.43 5.93 4.64
CA ALA A 82 -3.17 4.49 4.65
C ALA A 82 -2.49 4.02 5.95
N VAL A 83 -1.77 4.91 6.62
CA VAL A 83 -1.05 4.61 7.87
C VAL A 83 -2.06 4.52 9.00
N PHE A 84 -2.17 3.35 9.63
CA PHE A 84 -3.06 3.15 10.77
C PHE A 84 -2.71 4.13 11.90
N GLY A 85 -3.69 4.71 12.59
CA GLY A 85 -3.47 5.55 13.78
C GLY A 85 -2.87 6.94 13.54
N LEU A 86 -2.32 7.23 12.35
CA LEU A 86 -1.70 8.51 12.04
C LEU A 86 -2.44 9.23 10.90
N PRO A 87 -2.84 10.51 11.07
CA PRO A 87 -3.52 11.29 10.04
C PRO A 87 -2.56 11.81 8.97
N ILE A 88 -1.78 10.90 8.35
CA ILE A 88 -0.76 11.26 7.36
C ILE A 88 -1.40 11.46 5.99
N ALA A 89 -1.13 12.62 5.40
CA ALA A 89 -1.34 12.90 3.99
C ALA A 89 -0.02 12.82 3.21
N PHE A 90 -0.11 12.43 1.95
CA PHE A 90 1.02 12.45 1.01
C PHE A 90 0.75 13.43 -0.12
N THR A 91 1.81 14.00 -0.70
CA THR A 91 1.71 14.87 -1.88
C THR A 91 2.90 14.68 -2.81
N ALA A 92 2.69 14.86 -4.11
CA ALA A 92 3.78 14.99 -5.07
C ALA A 92 4.27 16.45 -5.21
N ASN A 93 3.54 17.42 -4.64
CA ASN A 93 3.92 18.84 -4.70
C ASN A 93 4.94 19.18 -3.61
N ARG A 94 6.20 19.36 -3.99
CA ARG A 94 7.29 19.72 -3.07
C ARG A 94 7.06 21.05 -2.35
N GLU A 95 6.39 22.01 -2.97
CA GLU A 95 6.14 23.33 -2.38
C GLU A 95 5.10 23.29 -1.25
N ALA A 96 4.29 22.23 -1.20
CA ALA A 96 3.29 22.01 -0.16
C ALA A 96 3.83 21.28 1.08
N VAL A 97 5.12 20.92 1.10
CA VAL A 97 5.72 20.06 2.13
C VAL A 97 6.53 20.89 3.12
N SER A 98 6.19 20.79 4.40
CA SER A 98 6.91 21.49 5.49
C SER A 98 8.29 20.90 5.76
N GLU A 99 8.45 19.59 5.53
CA GLU A 99 9.68 18.83 5.82
C GLU A 99 10.21 18.11 4.55
N PRO A 100 10.71 18.84 3.54
CA PRO A 100 11.00 18.29 2.20
C PRO A 100 12.21 17.33 2.15
N ASN A 101 12.95 17.20 3.26
CA ASN A 101 14.02 16.21 3.39
C ASN A 101 13.48 14.80 3.66
N TRP A 102 12.28 14.71 4.24
CA TRP A 102 11.56 13.47 4.45
C TRP A 102 10.69 13.17 3.23
N ARG A 103 10.85 11.97 2.66
CA ARG A 103 10.09 11.56 1.47
C ARG A 103 9.92 10.07 1.36
N VAL A 104 8.81 9.65 0.75
CA VAL A 104 8.59 8.27 0.31
C VAL A 104 8.85 8.21 -1.19
N ILE A 105 9.69 7.30 -1.63
CA ILE A 105 10.03 7.10 -3.04
C ILE A 105 9.49 5.75 -3.48
N PHE A 106 8.78 5.69 -4.59
CA PHE A 106 8.34 4.46 -5.25
C PHE A 106 9.11 4.26 -6.56
N VAL A 107 9.43 3.00 -6.85
CA VAL A 107 9.96 2.53 -8.13
C VAL A 107 9.14 1.31 -8.54
N PHE A 108 8.58 1.32 -9.75
CA PHE A 108 7.84 0.20 -10.35
C PHE A 108 8.59 -0.35 -11.56
N ASP A 109 8.40 -1.63 -11.87
CA ASP A 109 8.85 -2.34 -13.09
C ASP A 109 10.37 -2.34 -13.36
N ASN A 110 11.14 -1.65 -12.51
CA ASN A 110 12.59 -1.51 -12.53
C ASN A 110 13.17 -1.70 -11.11
N ALA A 111 12.43 -2.35 -10.20
CA ALA A 111 12.86 -2.49 -8.80
C ALA A 111 13.94 -3.56 -8.60
N ALA A 112 14.29 -4.33 -9.64
CA ALA A 112 15.31 -5.37 -9.56
C ALA A 112 16.69 -4.75 -9.37
N GLY A 113 17.44 -5.22 -8.36
CA GLY A 113 18.79 -4.74 -8.08
C GLY A 113 18.89 -3.37 -7.39
N ALA A 114 17.83 -2.56 -7.37
CA ALA A 114 17.85 -1.27 -6.69
C ALA A 114 17.97 -1.46 -5.16
N SER A 115 18.92 -0.78 -4.50
CA SER A 115 18.96 -0.70 -3.03
C SER A 115 18.15 0.49 -2.54
N ASP A 116 17.59 0.38 -1.35
CA ASP A 116 16.82 1.44 -0.70
C ASP A 116 17.65 2.71 -0.44
N ASP A 117 18.92 2.58 -0.06
CA ASP A 117 19.84 3.73 0.03
C ASP A 117 20.10 4.36 -1.34
N ALA A 118 20.30 3.57 -2.41
CA ALA A 118 20.47 4.11 -3.77
C ALA A 118 19.23 4.88 -4.23
N LEU A 119 18.03 4.40 -3.88
CA LEU A 119 16.78 5.15 -4.10
C LEU A 119 16.83 6.51 -3.41
N CYS A 120 17.24 6.56 -2.13
CA CYS A 120 17.32 7.80 -1.36
C CYS A 120 18.41 8.74 -1.87
N GLU A 121 19.51 8.23 -2.42
CA GLU A 121 20.55 9.03 -3.10
C GLU A 121 20.08 9.60 -4.45
N GLY A 122 18.94 9.14 -4.98
CA GLY A 122 18.42 9.55 -6.27
C GLY A 122 19.04 8.80 -7.45
N LEU A 123 19.67 7.66 -7.18
CA LEU A 123 20.21 6.79 -8.22
C LEU A 123 19.05 6.00 -8.84
N ALA A 124 18.88 6.16 -10.15
CA ALA A 124 17.91 5.37 -10.88
C ALA A 124 18.32 3.89 -10.88
N PRO A 125 17.37 2.95 -10.77
CA PRO A 125 17.65 1.54 -11.00
C PRO A 125 18.28 1.34 -12.39
N GLN A 126 19.37 0.58 -12.45
CA GLN A 126 20.11 0.35 -13.69
C GLN A 126 19.57 -0.82 -14.51
N GLU A 127 18.77 -1.69 -13.89
CA GLU A 127 18.27 -2.91 -14.51
C GLU A 127 16.73 -2.86 -14.61
N MET A 128 16.25 -2.99 -15.84
CA MET A 128 14.84 -3.29 -16.06
C MET A 128 14.59 -4.73 -15.65
N SER A 129 13.52 -4.98 -14.90
CA SER A 129 13.13 -6.33 -14.58
C SER A 129 12.21 -6.88 -15.68
N ASP A 130 12.45 -8.11 -16.11
CA ASP A 130 11.48 -8.85 -16.93
C ASP A 130 10.21 -9.20 -16.13
N GLN A 131 10.24 -8.99 -14.81
CA GLN A 131 9.07 -9.11 -13.94
C GLN A 131 8.29 -7.79 -13.95
N THR A 132 7.28 -7.73 -14.81
CA THR A 132 6.18 -6.75 -14.65
C THR A 132 5.65 -6.81 -13.21
N ASP A 133 5.45 -5.63 -12.62
CA ASP A 133 4.80 -5.37 -11.33
C ASP A 133 5.65 -5.64 -10.07
N ASN A 134 6.98 -5.59 -10.20
CA ASN A 134 7.83 -5.43 -9.02
C ASN A 134 7.81 -3.98 -8.52
N VAL A 135 7.93 -3.80 -7.21
CA VAL A 135 8.01 -2.49 -6.58
C VAL A 135 9.08 -2.50 -5.50
N ILE A 136 9.80 -1.40 -5.39
CA ILE A 136 10.49 -1.03 -4.16
C ILE A 136 10.03 0.36 -3.77
N ALA A 137 9.73 0.52 -2.49
CA ALA A 137 9.46 1.81 -1.91
C ALA A 137 10.37 2.03 -0.71
N ALA A 138 10.86 3.26 -0.53
CA ALA A 138 11.74 3.63 0.57
C ALA A 138 11.24 4.92 1.24
N PHE A 139 11.30 4.95 2.56
CA PHE A 139 11.17 6.15 3.38
C PHE A 139 12.55 6.72 3.63
N CYS A 140 12.80 7.92 3.12
CA CYS A 140 14.10 8.54 3.09
C CYS A 140 14.14 9.79 3.96
N PHE A 141 15.27 10.00 4.64
CA PHE A 141 15.70 11.31 5.09
C PHE A 141 16.96 11.69 4.33
N ARG A 142 16.89 12.77 3.53
CA ARG A 142 17.98 13.15 2.62
C ARG A 142 18.38 11.96 1.74
N ASP A 143 19.59 11.47 1.86
CA ASP A 143 20.21 10.39 1.09
C ASP A 143 20.15 9.01 1.78
N ARG A 144 19.47 8.90 2.93
CA ARG A 144 19.49 7.69 3.76
C ARG A 144 18.11 7.05 3.87
N SER A 145 18.07 5.72 3.75
CA SER A 145 16.87 4.92 3.99
C SER A 145 16.62 4.70 5.49
N TYR A 146 15.38 4.99 5.91
CA TYR A 146 14.88 4.74 7.26
C TYR A 146 13.95 3.52 7.32
N GLY A 147 13.42 3.10 6.17
CA GLY A 147 12.60 1.92 6.02
C GLY A 147 12.30 1.69 4.55
N TYR A 148 12.09 0.45 4.16
CA TYR A 148 11.73 0.10 2.80
C TYR A 148 10.78 -1.09 2.77
N VAL A 149 10.07 -1.21 1.66
CA VAL A 149 9.25 -2.36 1.31
C VAL A 149 9.59 -2.77 -0.11
N ARG A 150 9.85 -4.06 -0.31
CA ARG A 150 9.87 -4.67 -1.63
C ARG A 150 8.62 -5.48 -1.81
N GLY A 151 8.02 -5.35 -2.98
CA GLY A 151 6.77 -6.00 -3.32
C GLY A 151 6.81 -6.62 -4.71
N TYR A 152 5.97 -7.64 -4.88
CA TYR A 152 5.57 -8.14 -6.19
C TYR A 152 4.05 -8.29 -6.20
N ALA A 153 3.42 -7.90 -7.30
CA ALA A 153 2.01 -8.18 -7.59
C ALA A 153 1.88 -8.81 -8.99
N ARG A 154 0.68 -9.30 -9.32
CA ARG A 154 0.34 -9.64 -10.71
C ARG A 154 -0.32 -8.41 -11.33
N SER A 155 0.13 -8.02 -12.53
CA SER A 155 -0.41 -7.02 -13.46
C SER A 155 -1.61 -6.21 -12.98
N PHE A 156 -1.39 -4.90 -12.86
CA PHE A 156 -2.46 -3.92 -12.71
C PHE A 156 -2.97 -3.47 -14.08
N GLY A 157 -4.27 -3.17 -14.16
CA GLY A 157 -4.92 -2.58 -15.32
C GLY A 157 -4.56 -1.10 -15.59
N GLY A 158 -3.64 -0.52 -14.82
CA GLY A 158 -3.16 0.86 -14.94
C GLY A 158 -3.39 1.71 -13.68
N LEU A 159 -3.19 3.02 -13.80
CA LEU A 159 -3.24 3.98 -12.68
C LEU A 159 -4.63 4.15 -12.02
N ASP A 160 -5.71 3.71 -12.67
CA ASP A 160 -7.06 3.76 -12.12
C ASP A 160 -7.56 2.40 -11.62
N ASP A 161 -6.70 1.38 -11.63
CA ASP A 161 -7.04 0.06 -11.11
C ASP A 161 -7.27 0.13 -9.58
N PRO A 162 -8.45 -0.26 -9.06
CA PRO A 162 -8.66 -0.36 -7.63
C PRO A 162 -7.67 -1.29 -6.93
N ALA A 163 -7.19 -2.34 -7.60
CA ALA A 163 -6.17 -3.24 -7.05
C ALA A 163 -4.83 -2.54 -6.85
N LEU A 164 -4.48 -1.54 -7.68
CA LEU A 164 -3.30 -0.72 -7.50
C LEU A 164 -3.45 0.19 -6.27
N ARG A 165 -4.63 0.79 -6.06
CA ARG A 165 -4.90 1.57 -4.85
C ARG A 165 -4.69 0.72 -3.59
N ASP A 166 -5.27 -0.48 -3.55
CA ASP A 166 -5.12 -1.37 -2.40
C ASP A 166 -3.67 -1.78 -2.17
N TYR A 167 -2.93 -2.02 -3.25
CA TYR A 167 -1.52 -2.37 -3.22
C TYR A 167 -0.65 -1.21 -2.70
N ALA A 168 -0.82 -0.01 -3.22
CA ALA A 168 -0.10 1.18 -2.78
C ALA A 168 -0.35 1.46 -1.29
N ARG A 169 -1.61 1.34 -0.84
CA ARG A 169 -1.97 1.47 0.58
C ARG A 169 -1.33 0.37 1.43
N GLN A 170 -1.25 -0.86 0.92
CA GLN A 170 -0.58 -1.96 1.61
C GLN A 170 0.91 -1.68 1.77
N ILE A 171 1.61 -1.22 0.72
CA ILE A 171 3.03 -0.86 0.80
C ILE A 171 3.30 0.12 1.94
N VAL A 172 2.48 1.16 2.05
CA VAL A 172 2.64 2.17 3.11
C VAL A 172 2.36 1.59 4.50
N ARG A 173 1.37 0.71 4.66
CA ARG A 173 1.11 0.03 5.94
C ARG A 173 2.25 -0.89 6.36
N GLU A 174 2.82 -1.64 5.42
CA GLU A 174 3.97 -2.52 5.68
C GLU A 174 5.23 -1.72 6.00
N MET A 175 5.37 -0.53 5.41
CA MET A 175 6.50 0.37 5.68
C MET A 175 6.40 1.02 7.05
N PHE A 176 5.18 1.27 7.53
CA PHE A 176 4.88 1.91 8.80
C PHE A 176 3.87 1.09 9.60
N PRO A 177 4.27 -0.13 10.05
CA PRO A 177 3.37 -0.99 10.81
C PRO A 177 2.93 -0.28 12.11
N PRO A 178 1.74 -0.60 12.63
CA PRO A 178 1.31 -0.06 13.92
C PRO A 178 2.24 -0.55 15.03
N ASP A 179 2.35 0.22 16.11
CA ASP A 179 3.01 -0.27 17.32
C ASP A 179 2.19 -1.40 17.94
N ARG A 180 2.86 -2.42 18.49
CA ARG A 180 2.20 -3.62 19.05
C ARG A 180 1.14 -3.30 20.11
N GLU A 181 1.28 -2.20 20.86
CA GLU A 181 0.26 -1.76 21.82
C GLU A 181 -0.98 -1.16 21.15
N GLU A 182 -0.81 -0.49 20.02
CA GLU A 182 -1.90 0.12 19.26
C GLU A 182 -2.72 -0.96 18.53
N GLU A 183 -2.04 -1.97 18.01
CA GLU A 183 -2.66 -3.15 17.42
C GLU A 183 -3.54 -3.88 18.47
N LEU A 184 -3.02 -4.08 19.68
CA LEU A 184 -3.77 -4.71 20.78
C LEU A 184 -5.00 -3.88 21.21
N ARG A 185 -4.88 -2.55 21.32
CA ARG A 185 -6.03 -1.68 21.66
C ARG A 185 -7.13 -1.70 20.60
N SER A 186 -6.78 -1.87 19.33
CA SER A 186 -7.77 -1.93 18.25
C SER A 186 -8.65 -3.19 18.26
N PHE A 187 -8.26 -4.24 18.99
CA PHE A 187 -9.06 -5.45 19.15
C PHE A 187 -10.06 -5.37 20.32
N ASP A 188 -9.95 -4.36 21.19
CA ASP A 188 -10.80 -4.20 22.37
C ASP A 188 -12.00 -3.23 22.13
N ASP A 189 -12.03 -2.53 21.00
CA ASP A 189 -13.12 -1.63 20.55
C ASP A 189 -14.06 -2.29 19.52
#